data_AF-A0A7S4T8M3-F1
#
_entry.id   AF-A0A7S4T8M3-F1
#
_cell.length_a   1.000
_cell.length_b   1.000
_cell.length_c   1.000
_cell.angle_alpha   90.00
_cell.angle_beta   90.00
_cell.angle_gamma   90.00
#
_symmetry.space_group_name_H-M   'P 1'
#
loop_
_entity.id
_entity.type
_entity.pdbx_description
1 polymer ?
#
loop_
_entity_poly.entity_id
_entity_poly.type
_entity_poly.pdbx_seq_one_letter_code
_entity_poly.pdbx_strand_id
1 'polypeptide(L)'
;LEPGVVSAHKVSHAGTTHYAIDAIIGEGMKSTSGGIGVENLQGSGLIAGETSRAYEEVFTLSYITGRSVGIGAYLNRLGQRTIQMVNGPMILTGFAALNKLLGRSVYTSQDQLGGPQVMVPNGVTHQLVQNDQEGVQAILDWLAYVPKDTWSPPSAVVPVDPPDRDITFTPTKAPYDPRHMLAGTVTPEGAKLSGFFDEGSFREYLGGWGRSVVVGRAKLGGIPMGVIAVETRSVDRRVPADPANPASREVVEPQAGQVWFPDSAFKTATALRDFNRGENLPVMIFANWRGFSGGTRDMYGEVLKFGAQIVDALVEYR
;
A
#
# COMPACT_ATOMS: atom_id res chain seq x y z
N LEU A 1 48.67 8.83 -2.85
CA LEU A 1 47.45 8.02 -2.64
C LEU A 1 47.89 6.56 -2.62
N GLU A 2 47.27 5.73 -1.79
CA GLU A 2 47.53 4.29 -1.83
C GLU A 2 47.17 3.74 -3.22
N PRO A 3 47.86 2.69 -3.70
CA PRO A 3 47.48 2.00 -4.93
C PRO A 3 46.00 1.59 -4.88
N GLY A 4 45.24 1.83 -5.95
CA GLY A 4 43.80 1.47 -6.03
C GLY A 4 42.82 2.58 -5.66
N VAL A 5 43.26 3.71 -5.08
CA VAL A 5 42.34 4.82 -4.72
C VAL A 5 41.86 5.60 -5.95
N VAL A 6 42.72 5.76 -6.96
CA VAL A 6 42.44 6.45 -8.22
C VAL A 6 43.10 5.74 -9.39
N SER A 7 42.49 5.85 -10.57
CA SER A 7 43.16 5.62 -11.86
C SER A 7 43.54 6.97 -12.44
N ALA A 8 44.77 7.12 -12.92
CA ALA A 8 45.27 8.36 -13.48
C ALA A 8 46.37 8.12 -14.51
N HIS A 9 46.53 9.03 -15.46
CA HIS A 9 47.61 9.01 -16.45
C HIS A 9 48.49 10.27 -16.34
N LYS A 10 49.76 10.12 -16.74
CA LYS A 10 50.74 11.23 -16.72
C LYS A 10 50.44 12.24 -17.82
N VAL A 11 50.53 13.52 -17.47
CA VAL A 11 50.42 14.63 -18.42
C VAL A 11 51.54 15.63 -18.13
N SER A 12 52.27 16.07 -19.15
CA SER A 12 53.26 17.15 -19.00
C SER A 12 52.63 18.49 -19.37
N HIS A 13 52.71 19.45 -18.45
CA HIS A 13 52.23 20.82 -18.66
C HIS A 13 53.28 21.80 -18.14
N ALA A 14 53.67 22.77 -18.98
CA ALA A 14 54.68 23.80 -18.65
C ALA A 14 55.99 23.25 -18.07
N GLY A 15 56.47 22.11 -18.57
CA GLY A 15 57.69 21.45 -18.09
C GLY A 15 57.55 20.71 -16.75
N THR A 16 56.35 20.67 -16.17
CA THR A 16 56.03 19.90 -14.96
C THR A 16 55.17 18.69 -15.29
N THR A 17 55.45 17.56 -14.63
CA THR A 17 54.64 16.33 -14.75
C THR A 17 53.48 16.37 -13.75
N HIS A 18 52.28 16.20 -14.26
CA HIS A 18 51.03 16.06 -13.53
C HIS A 18 50.44 14.67 -13.76
N TYR A 19 49.49 14.27 -12.92
CA TYR A 19 48.67 13.08 -13.15
C TYR A 19 47.21 13.52 -13.28
N ALA A 20 46.66 13.41 -14.49
CA ALA A 20 45.25 13.64 -14.73
C ALA A 20 44.48 12.42 -14.22
N ILE A 21 43.51 12.66 -13.34
CA ILE A 21 42.68 11.61 -12.75
C ILE A 21 41.65 11.16 -13.78
N ASP A 22 41.65 9.88 -14.10
CA ASP A 22 40.67 9.24 -14.98
C ASP A 22 39.48 8.70 -14.20
N ALA A 23 39.72 8.17 -13.00
CA ALA A 23 38.69 7.63 -12.14
C ALA A 23 39.05 7.74 -10.65
N ILE A 24 38.04 7.89 -9.81
CA ILE A 24 38.15 7.84 -8.35
C ILE A 24 37.41 6.61 -7.87
N ILE A 25 38.14 5.71 -7.21
CA ILE A 25 37.62 4.43 -6.71
C ILE A 25 37.34 4.55 -5.21
N GLY A 26 38.24 5.21 -4.46
CA GLY A 26 38.02 5.52 -3.05
C GLY A 26 38.31 4.39 -2.06
N GLU A 27 39.08 3.37 -2.45
CA GLU A 27 39.45 2.23 -1.59
C GLU A 27 40.32 2.66 -0.38
N GLY A 28 40.26 1.92 0.74
CA GLY A 28 41.17 2.11 1.89
C GLY A 28 40.85 3.23 2.89
N MET A 29 39.81 4.05 2.66
CA MET A 29 39.38 5.04 3.65
C MET A 29 38.34 4.45 4.62
N LYS A 30 38.42 4.77 5.92
CA LYS A 30 37.36 4.41 6.89
C LYS A 30 35.98 4.91 6.46
N SER A 31 35.90 6.05 5.76
CA SER A 31 34.65 6.62 5.25
C SER A 31 34.05 5.87 4.06
N THR A 32 34.80 4.95 3.44
CA THR A 32 34.37 4.21 2.24
C THR A 32 34.27 2.70 2.48
N SER A 33 34.56 2.21 3.69
CA SER A 33 34.60 0.77 4.01
C SER A 33 33.24 0.04 4.00
N GLY A 34 32.18 0.69 3.52
CA GLY A 34 30.84 0.13 3.34
C GLY A 34 30.22 0.46 1.97
N GLY A 35 31.04 0.88 1.01
CA GLY A 35 30.61 1.31 -0.32
C GLY A 35 30.14 2.77 -0.34
N ILE A 36 30.45 3.48 -1.43
CA ILE A 36 30.11 4.88 -1.68
C ILE A 36 29.49 5.11 -3.06
N GLY A 37 29.33 4.06 -3.87
CA GLY A 37 28.94 4.19 -5.27
C GLY A 37 28.01 3.09 -5.77
N VAL A 38 28.34 2.59 -6.97
CA VAL A 38 27.49 1.69 -7.76
C VAL A 38 27.29 0.32 -7.11
N GLU A 39 28.21 -0.12 -6.26
CA GLU A 39 28.11 -1.31 -5.44
C GLU A 39 26.93 -1.26 -4.46
N ASN A 40 26.59 -0.07 -3.92
CA ASN A 40 25.41 0.11 -3.08
C ASN A 40 24.12 0.03 -3.92
N LEU A 41 24.16 0.44 -5.18
CA LEU A 41 23.03 0.28 -6.11
C LEU A 41 22.82 -1.19 -6.48
N GLN A 42 23.91 -1.95 -6.67
CA GLN A 42 23.84 -3.40 -6.86
C GLN A 42 23.22 -4.08 -5.62
N GLY A 43 23.68 -3.74 -4.42
CA GLY A 43 23.10 -4.25 -3.17
C GLY A 43 21.62 -3.90 -3.01
N SER A 44 21.23 -2.69 -3.41
CA SER A 44 19.82 -2.28 -3.45
C SER A 44 18.98 -3.12 -4.41
N GLY A 45 19.51 -3.39 -5.61
CA GLY A 45 18.85 -4.25 -6.59
C GLY A 45 18.69 -5.69 -6.11
N LEU A 46 19.68 -6.22 -5.40
CA LEU A 46 19.63 -7.56 -4.81
C LEU A 46 18.44 -7.69 -3.84
N ILE A 47 18.33 -6.82 -2.84
CA ILE A 47 17.27 -6.91 -1.84
C ILE A 47 15.87 -6.56 -2.39
N ALA A 48 15.79 -5.72 -3.42
CA ALA A 48 14.55 -5.51 -4.17
C ALA A 48 14.09 -6.81 -4.85
N GLY A 49 15.00 -7.51 -5.53
CA GLY A 49 14.72 -8.79 -6.16
C GLY A 49 14.24 -9.84 -5.16
N GLU A 50 14.89 -9.94 -4.01
CA GLU A 50 14.47 -10.88 -2.96
C GLU A 50 13.11 -10.52 -2.35
N THR A 51 12.84 -9.24 -2.11
CA THR A 51 11.55 -8.82 -1.54
C THR A 51 10.40 -9.03 -2.54
N SER A 52 10.66 -8.83 -3.83
CA SER A 52 9.70 -9.13 -4.89
C SER A 52 9.33 -10.62 -4.92
N ARG A 53 10.30 -11.52 -4.77
CA ARG A 53 10.04 -12.97 -4.67
C ARG A 53 9.36 -13.34 -3.37
N ALA A 54 9.78 -12.75 -2.26
CA ALA A 54 9.20 -13.01 -0.94
C ALA A 54 7.69 -12.72 -0.92
N TYR A 55 7.21 -11.65 -1.57
CA TYR A 55 5.77 -11.39 -1.65
C TYR A 55 4.97 -12.52 -2.34
N GLU A 56 5.56 -13.19 -3.33
CA GLU A 56 4.92 -14.32 -4.03
C GLU A 56 4.91 -15.60 -3.18
N GLU A 57 5.87 -15.73 -2.26
CA GLU A 57 6.13 -16.98 -1.55
C GLU A 57 5.61 -16.98 -0.10
N VAL A 58 5.73 -15.87 0.64
CA VAL A 58 5.47 -15.79 2.08
C VAL A 58 4.71 -14.52 2.47
N PHE A 59 4.22 -14.47 3.72
CA PHE A 59 3.63 -13.24 4.25
C PHE A 59 4.69 -12.13 4.36
N THR A 60 4.47 -11.02 3.68
CA THR A 60 5.28 -9.82 3.77
C THR A 60 4.46 -8.66 4.32
N LEU A 61 5.00 -7.95 5.30
CA LEU A 61 4.42 -6.73 5.85
C LEU A 61 5.53 -5.76 6.25
N SER A 62 5.33 -4.48 5.97
CA SER A 62 6.25 -3.40 6.33
C SER A 62 5.60 -2.41 7.28
N TYR A 63 6.32 -2.05 8.34
CA TYR A 63 5.93 -0.98 9.26
C TYR A 63 6.88 0.21 9.15
N ILE A 64 6.33 1.36 8.78
CA ILE A 64 7.07 2.60 8.57
C ILE A 64 6.93 3.49 9.81
N THR A 65 7.88 3.30 10.74
CA THR A 65 8.03 4.07 11.98
C THR A 65 8.86 5.36 11.79
N GLY A 66 9.80 5.36 10.85
CA GLY A 66 10.62 6.52 10.52
C GLY A 66 10.47 6.93 9.07
N ARG A 67 11.50 7.57 8.52
CA ARG A 67 11.55 7.90 7.09
C ARG A 67 12.08 6.72 6.27
N SER A 68 11.37 6.36 5.22
CA SER A 68 11.80 5.35 4.24
C SER A 68 12.17 6.00 2.91
N VAL A 69 13.39 5.80 2.41
CA VAL A 69 13.90 6.50 1.21
C VAL A 69 14.47 5.57 0.16
N GLY A 70 14.16 5.88 -1.11
CA GLY A 70 14.78 5.23 -2.26
C GLY A 70 14.47 3.73 -2.24
N ILE A 71 15.51 2.91 -2.04
CA ILE A 71 15.33 1.46 -1.92
C ILE A 71 14.39 1.08 -0.76
N GLY A 72 14.43 1.79 0.37
CA GLY A 72 13.51 1.51 1.48
C GLY A 72 12.04 1.67 1.07
N ALA A 73 11.73 2.69 0.27
CA ALA A 73 10.37 2.92 -0.21
C ALA A 73 9.94 1.82 -1.21
N TYR A 74 10.87 1.37 -2.06
CA TYR A 74 10.62 0.24 -2.95
C TYR A 74 10.42 -1.07 -2.20
N LEU A 75 11.20 -1.37 -1.16
CA LEU A 75 11.02 -2.58 -0.35
C LEU A 75 9.63 -2.62 0.30
N ASN A 76 9.20 -1.49 0.88
CA ASN A 76 7.85 -1.37 1.44
C ASN A 76 6.78 -1.65 0.38
N ARG A 77 6.94 -1.07 -0.82
CA ARG A 77 5.98 -1.26 -1.91
C ARG A 77 5.99 -2.70 -2.45
N LEU A 78 7.16 -3.31 -2.60
CA LEU A 78 7.32 -4.68 -3.10
C LEU A 78 6.72 -5.70 -2.12
N GLY A 79 6.88 -5.47 -0.81
CA GLY A 79 6.22 -6.26 0.24
C GLY A 79 4.70 -6.05 0.33
N GLN A 80 4.15 -5.10 -0.42
CA GLN A 80 2.74 -4.68 -0.51
C GLN A 80 2.15 -4.15 0.81
N ARG A 81 1.97 -5.00 1.82
CA ARG A 81 1.18 -4.73 3.03
C ARG A 81 1.90 -3.72 3.90
N THR A 82 1.35 -2.52 3.98
CA THR A 82 2.06 -1.37 4.54
C THR A 82 1.26 -0.75 5.68
N ILE A 83 1.88 -0.72 6.87
CA ILE A 83 1.43 0.08 8.00
C ILE A 83 2.33 1.31 8.07
N GLN A 84 1.75 2.50 8.04
CA GLN A 84 2.49 3.76 8.09
C GLN A 84 2.18 4.49 9.40
N MET A 85 3.21 4.99 10.09
CA MET A 85 3.02 5.93 11.18
C MET A 85 2.75 7.34 10.63
N VAL A 86 1.96 8.16 11.33
CA VAL A 86 1.61 9.53 10.89
C VAL A 86 2.82 10.40 10.50
N ASN A 87 3.98 10.20 11.13
CA ASN A 87 5.23 10.93 10.86
C ASN A 87 6.28 10.08 10.13
N GLY A 88 5.86 9.06 9.37
CA GLY A 88 6.74 8.13 8.66
C GLY A 88 6.69 8.29 7.13
N PRO A 89 7.32 9.31 6.53
CA PRO A 89 7.23 9.54 5.10
C PRO A 89 7.98 8.48 4.27
N MET A 90 7.35 8.03 3.19
CA MET A 90 7.94 7.14 2.18
C MET A 90 8.24 7.93 0.90
N ILE A 91 9.52 8.12 0.56
CA ILE A 91 9.91 9.00 -0.55
C ILE A 91 10.98 8.37 -1.43
N LEU A 92 11.05 8.76 -2.70
CA LEU A 92 12.18 8.41 -3.56
C LEU A 92 13.31 9.43 -3.42
N THR A 93 12.95 10.72 -3.48
CA THR A 93 13.88 11.85 -3.41
C THR A 93 13.37 12.87 -2.39
N GLY A 94 14.28 13.45 -1.61
CA GLY A 94 13.94 14.45 -0.60
C GLY A 94 13.51 15.80 -1.20
N PHE A 95 12.60 16.49 -0.52
CA PHE A 95 12.04 17.77 -0.99
C PHE A 95 13.10 18.84 -1.29
N ALA A 96 14.17 18.91 -0.50
CA ALA A 96 15.25 19.88 -0.72
C ALA A 96 15.99 19.65 -2.03
N ALA A 97 16.20 18.39 -2.42
CA ALA A 97 16.82 18.04 -3.70
C ALA A 97 15.89 18.37 -4.88
N LEU A 98 14.58 18.16 -4.73
CA LEU A 98 13.59 18.56 -5.73
C LEU A 98 13.53 20.08 -5.90
N ASN A 99 13.52 20.85 -4.81
CA ASN A 99 13.54 22.31 -4.87
C ASN A 99 14.80 22.83 -5.56
N LYS A 100 15.97 22.23 -5.27
CA LYS A 100 17.22 22.55 -5.96
C LYS A 100 17.14 22.27 -7.46
N LEU A 101 16.57 21.14 -7.84
CA LEU A 101 16.36 20.77 -9.25
C LEU A 101 15.40 21.73 -9.97
N LEU A 102 14.32 22.15 -9.30
CA LEU A 102 13.32 23.07 -9.84
C LEU A 102 13.75 24.54 -9.79
N GLY A 103 14.86 24.86 -9.12
CA GLY A 103 15.36 26.23 -8.95
C GLY A 103 14.49 27.13 -8.07
N ARG A 104 13.52 26.58 -7.35
CA ARG A 104 12.59 27.31 -6.48
C ARG A 104 12.06 26.43 -5.35
N SER A 105 11.67 27.05 -4.23
CA SER A 105 11.11 26.36 -3.06
C SER A 105 9.64 25.97 -3.28
N VAL A 106 9.42 24.83 -3.93
CA VAL A 106 8.08 24.29 -4.23
C VAL A 106 7.52 23.51 -3.05
N TYR A 107 8.34 22.63 -2.48
CA TYR A 107 7.95 21.71 -1.42
C TYR A 107 8.52 22.14 -0.06
N THR A 108 7.80 21.90 1.03
CA THR A 108 8.16 22.36 2.38
C THR A 108 8.51 21.25 3.36
N SER A 109 8.09 20.01 3.09
CA SER A 109 8.35 18.86 3.97
C SER A 109 8.45 17.55 3.18
N GLN A 110 8.98 16.50 3.84
CA GLN A 110 8.96 15.16 3.25
C GLN A 110 7.53 14.58 3.23
N ASP A 111 6.70 14.94 4.20
CA ASP A 111 5.31 14.46 4.27
C ASP A 111 4.50 14.94 3.06
N GLN A 112 4.78 16.13 2.53
CA GLN A 112 4.13 16.62 1.31
C GLN A 112 4.37 15.70 0.10
N LEU A 113 5.46 14.92 0.10
CA LEU A 113 5.80 13.98 -0.97
C LEU A 113 5.36 12.54 -0.66
N GLY A 114 5.40 12.14 0.61
CA GLY A 114 5.30 10.73 0.99
C GLY A 114 4.65 10.45 2.33
N GLY A 115 4.03 11.46 2.95
CA GLY A 115 3.26 11.32 4.18
C GLY A 115 1.91 10.62 3.94
N PRO A 116 1.14 10.39 5.01
CA PRO A 116 -0.14 9.69 4.94
C PRO A 116 -1.14 10.33 3.97
N GLN A 117 -1.14 11.66 3.86
CA GLN A 117 -1.99 12.40 2.92
C GLN A 117 -1.70 12.10 1.44
N VAL A 118 -0.56 11.48 1.14
CA VAL A 118 -0.21 11.00 -0.21
C VAL A 118 -0.43 9.49 -0.30
N MET A 119 0.11 8.74 0.67
CA MET A 119 0.22 7.27 0.59
C MET A 119 -1.06 6.51 0.99
N VAL A 120 -1.91 7.09 1.83
CA VAL A 120 -3.22 6.51 2.17
C VAL A 120 -4.20 6.64 1.00
N PRO A 121 -4.41 7.82 0.37
CA PRO A 121 -5.38 7.97 -0.70
C PRO A 121 -4.92 7.40 -2.06
N ASN A 122 -3.67 6.96 -2.20
CA ASN A 122 -3.19 6.28 -3.40
C ASN A 122 -3.06 4.75 -3.23
N GLY A 123 -3.35 4.21 -2.04
CA GLY A 123 -3.37 2.78 -1.77
C GLY A 123 -2.00 2.14 -1.49
N VAL A 124 -0.93 2.91 -1.35
CA VAL A 124 0.36 2.37 -0.91
C VAL A 124 0.32 2.00 0.57
N THR A 125 -0.35 2.81 1.41
CA THR A 125 -0.54 2.54 2.84
C THR A 125 -1.87 1.85 3.08
N HIS A 126 -1.85 0.63 3.62
CA HIS A 126 -3.05 -0.13 3.98
C HIS A 126 -3.68 0.36 5.28
N GLN A 127 -2.86 0.75 6.26
CA GLN A 127 -3.30 1.23 7.57
C GLN A 127 -2.39 2.33 8.11
N LEU A 128 -2.99 3.36 8.72
CA LEU A 128 -2.31 4.45 9.40
C LEU A 128 -2.37 4.25 10.92
N VAL A 129 -1.27 4.51 11.62
CA VAL A 129 -1.17 4.43 13.09
C VAL A 129 -0.54 5.69 13.68
N GLN A 130 -0.86 6.03 14.92
CA GLN A 130 -0.36 7.26 15.55
C GLN A 130 1.06 7.13 16.10
N ASN A 131 1.44 5.94 16.55
CA ASN A 131 2.71 5.69 17.24
C ASN A 131 3.15 4.23 17.08
N ASP A 132 4.35 3.91 17.56
CA ASP A 132 4.95 2.57 17.47
C ASP A 132 4.17 1.49 18.21
N GLN A 133 3.55 1.83 19.34
CA GLN A 133 2.74 0.87 20.10
C GLN A 133 1.51 0.44 19.28
N GLU A 134 0.80 1.39 18.69
CA GLU A 134 -0.30 1.10 17.76
C GLU A 134 0.19 0.38 16.50
N GLY A 135 1.40 0.70 16.02
CA GLY A 135 2.04 0.00 14.91
C GLY A 135 2.23 -1.49 15.19
N VAL A 136 2.84 -1.82 16.32
CA VAL A 136 3.03 -3.23 16.73
C VAL A 136 1.69 -3.91 16.96
N GLN A 137 0.71 -3.24 17.59
CA GLN A 137 -0.63 -3.80 17.75
C GLN A 137 -1.27 -4.11 16.39
N ALA A 138 -1.16 -3.21 15.41
CA ALA A 138 -1.70 -3.40 14.07
C ALA A 138 -1.02 -4.57 13.33
N ILE A 139 0.28 -4.79 13.53
CA ILE A 139 0.99 -5.97 13.01
C ILE A 139 0.39 -7.26 13.60
N LEU A 140 0.23 -7.32 14.92
CA LEU A 140 -0.32 -8.49 15.61
C LEU A 140 -1.79 -8.75 15.22
N ASP A 141 -2.59 -7.69 15.11
CA ASP A 141 -3.98 -7.77 14.65
C ASP A 141 -4.07 -8.32 13.23
N TRP A 142 -3.14 -7.95 12.34
CA TRP A 142 -3.10 -8.51 10.98
C TRP A 142 -2.71 -9.99 11.00
N LEU A 143 -1.64 -10.33 11.74
CA LEU A 143 -1.17 -11.71 11.87
C LEU A 143 -2.23 -12.64 12.48
N ALA A 144 -3.21 -12.12 13.23
CA ALA A 144 -4.32 -12.89 13.76
C ALA A 144 -5.26 -13.50 12.69
N TYR A 145 -5.11 -13.11 11.42
CA TYR A 145 -5.78 -13.73 10.27
C TYR A 145 -4.84 -14.62 9.45
N VAL A 146 -3.52 -14.52 9.64
CA VAL A 146 -2.52 -15.15 8.78
C VAL A 146 -2.14 -16.53 9.33
N PRO A 147 -2.03 -17.58 8.49
CA PRO A 147 -1.48 -18.86 8.90
C PRO A 147 -0.05 -18.72 9.45
N LYS A 148 0.36 -19.65 10.30
CA LYS A 148 1.72 -19.63 10.88
C LYS A 148 2.85 -19.78 9.85
N ASP A 149 2.56 -20.44 8.72
CA ASP A 149 3.46 -20.70 7.61
C ASP A 149 2.65 -20.93 6.33
N THR A 150 3.34 -20.99 5.19
CA THR A 150 2.74 -21.07 3.85
C THR A 150 2.05 -22.40 3.54
N TRP A 151 2.29 -23.43 4.36
CA TRP A 151 1.76 -24.77 4.18
C TRP A 151 0.61 -25.08 5.13
N SER A 152 0.37 -24.20 6.10
CA SER A 152 -0.68 -24.34 7.09
C SER A 152 -1.97 -23.71 6.59
N PRO A 153 -3.13 -24.35 6.86
CA PRO A 153 -4.41 -23.68 6.66
C PRO A 153 -4.55 -22.51 7.66
N PRO A 154 -5.40 -21.51 7.35
CA PRO A 154 -5.73 -20.47 8.32
C PRO A 154 -6.33 -21.06 9.60
N SER A 155 -5.80 -20.62 10.75
CA SER A 155 -6.21 -21.15 12.05
C SER A 155 -7.59 -20.62 12.46
N ALA A 156 -8.61 -21.48 12.43
CA ALA A 156 -9.90 -21.17 13.02
C ALA A 156 -9.77 -21.07 14.55
N VAL A 157 -10.33 -20.01 15.13
CA VAL A 157 -10.40 -19.82 16.59
C VAL A 157 -11.83 -20.11 17.04
N VAL A 158 -12.04 -20.68 18.22
CA VAL A 158 -13.42 -20.86 18.74
C VAL A 158 -14.09 -19.48 18.83
N PRO A 159 -15.19 -19.24 18.10
CA PRO A 159 -15.82 -17.93 18.09
C PRO A 159 -16.59 -17.72 19.40
N VAL A 160 -16.53 -16.48 19.91
CA VAL A 160 -17.43 -16.04 20.99
C VAL A 160 -18.82 -15.72 20.41
N ASP A 161 -18.86 -15.29 19.15
CA ASP A 161 -20.08 -15.01 18.41
C ASP A 161 -20.66 -16.31 17.82
N PRO A 162 -21.87 -16.76 18.21
CA PRO A 162 -22.41 -18.04 17.75
C PRO A 162 -22.67 -18.06 16.23
N PRO A 163 -22.20 -19.08 15.50
CA PRO A 163 -22.38 -19.14 14.04
C PRO A 163 -23.84 -19.41 13.62
N ASP A 164 -24.69 -19.87 14.53
CA ASP A 164 -26.11 -20.18 14.32
C ASP A 164 -27.05 -19.00 14.63
N ARG A 165 -26.51 -17.82 14.96
CA ARG A 165 -27.33 -16.62 15.18
C ARG A 165 -27.88 -16.05 13.87
N ASP A 166 -29.00 -15.35 13.97
CA ASP A 166 -29.50 -14.53 12.88
C ASP A 166 -28.67 -13.25 12.67
N ILE A 167 -28.65 -12.78 11.43
CA ILE A 167 -28.14 -11.46 11.07
C ILE A 167 -29.29 -10.46 11.19
N THR A 168 -29.13 -9.43 12.02
CA THR A 168 -30.21 -8.47 12.30
C THR A 168 -30.09 -7.19 11.48
N PHE A 169 -28.90 -6.83 10.98
CA PHE A 169 -28.79 -5.79 9.95
C PHE A 169 -29.24 -6.34 8.59
N THR A 170 -30.22 -5.69 7.96
CA THR A 170 -30.70 -6.06 6.63
C THR A 170 -30.38 -4.97 5.60
N PRO A 171 -29.61 -5.28 4.54
CA PRO A 171 -29.43 -4.38 3.41
C PRO A 171 -30.75 -3.87 2.83
N THR A 172 -30.79 -2.59 2.45
CA THR A 172 -31.99 -1.98 1.86
C THR A 172 -31.76 -1.61 0.39
N LYS A 173 -32.83 -1.26 -0.32
CA LYS A 173 -32.72 -0.68 -1.67
C LYS A 173 -32.12 0.73 -1.66
N ALA A 174 -32.25 1.45 -0.54
CA ALA A 174 -31.62 2.75 -0.37
C ALA A 174 -30.12 2.56 -0.11
N PRO A 175 -29.25 3.52 -0.53
CA PRO A 175 -27.83 3.44 -0.23
C PRO A 175 -27.55 3.34 1.28
N TYR A 176 -26.66 2.43 1.66
CA TYR A 176 -26.21 2.15 3.01
C TYR A 176 -24.70 1.92 3.05
N ASP A 177 -24.10 2.02 4.25
CA ASP A 177 -22.69 1.66 4.44
C ASP A 177 -22.54 0.13 4.44
N PRO A 178 -21.80 -0.47 3.51
CA PRO A 178 -21.59 -1.92 3.50
C PRO A 178 -20.93 -2.41 4.79
N ARG A 179 -20.18 -1.59 5.53
CA ARG A 179 -19.60 -1.98 6.82
C ARG A 179 -20.66 -2.44 7.81
N HIS A 180 -21.88 -1.91 7.74
CA HIS A 180 -22.96 -2.32 8.62
C HIS A 180 -23.42 -3.76 8.35
N MET A 181 -23.48 -4.20 7.09
CA MET A 181 -23.80 -5.61 6.79
C MET A 181 -22.65 -6.54 7.15
N LEU A 182 -21.40 -6.07 7.14
CA LEU A 182 -20.23 -6.89 7.46
C LEU A 182 -20.07 -7.04 8.98
N ALA A 183 -19.99 -5.93 9.71
CA ALA A 183 -19.59 -5.86 11.12
C ALA A 183 -20.74 -5.56 12.09
N GLY A 184 -21.93 -5.26 11.57
CA GLY A 184 -23.03 -4.74 12.37
C GLY A 184 -22.96 -3.22 12.55
N THR A 185 -23.96 -2.68 13.24
CA THR A 185 -24.06 -1.24 13.54
C THR A 185 -24.93 -1.01 14.77
N VAL A 186 -24.97 0.21 15.27
CA VAL A 186 -25.86 0.62 16.36
C VAL A 186 -26.87 1.62 15.79
N THR A 187 -28.17 1.37 16.00
CA THR A 187 -29.22 2.27 15.53
C THR A 187 -29.20 3.58 16.33
N PRO A 188 -29.83 4.66 15.83
CA PRO A 188 -29.95 5.91 16.60
C PRO A 188 -30.59 5.75 17.98
N GLU A 189 -31.43 4.72 18.15
CA GLU A 189 -32.11 4.36 19.40
C GLU A 189 -31.22 3.52 20.34
N GLY A 190 -30.00 3.20 19.94
CA GLY A 190 -29.04 2.41 20.74
C GLY A 190 -29.17 0.90 20.57
N ALA A 191 -30.04 0.41 19.69
CA ALA A 191 -30.17 -1.02 19.43
C ALA A 191 -28.98 -1.51 18.60
N LYS A 192 -28.34 -2.60 19.03
CA LYS A 192 -27.24 -3.21 18.29
C LYS A 192 -27.79 -4.16 17.24
N LEU A 193 -27.41 -3.92 15.99
CA LEU A 193 -27.70 -4.81 14.87
C LEU A 193 -26.42 -5.59 14.53
N SER A 194 -26.49 -6.91 14.60
CA SER A 194 -25.47 -7.83 14.17
C SER A 194 -25.27 -7.82 12.66
N GLY A 195 -24.01 -7.90 12.23
CA GLY A 195 -23.61 -8.10 10.83
C GLY A 195 -23.46 -9.57 10.48
N PHE A 196 -22.94 -9.82 9.28
CA PHE A 196 -22.68 -11.13 8.73
C PHE A 196 -21.50 -11.84 9.41
N PHE A 197 -20.41 -11.13 9.69
CA PHE A 197 -19.22 -11.69 10.31
C PHE A 197 -19.31 -11.69 11.82
N ASP A 198 -18.38 -12.45 12.44
CA ASP A 198 -18.22 -12.49 13.89
C ASP A 198 -17.99 -11.08 14.43
N GLU A 199 -18.66 -10.76 15.53
CA GLU A 199 -18.60 -9.44 16.14
C GLU A 199 -17.14 -8.99 16.41
N GLY A 200 -16.79 -7.78 15.97
CA GLY A 200 -15.46 -7.20 16.20
C GLY A 200 -14.34 -7.82 15.35
N SER A 201 -14.65 -8.78 14.47
CA SER A 201 -13.64 -9.44 13.62
C SER A 201 -13.34 -8.68 12.33
N PHE A 202 -14.24 -7.85 11.82
CA PHE A 202 -13.98 -7.12 10.57
C PHE A 202 -12.96 -6.00 10.78
N ARG A 203 -11.84 -6.06 10.04
CA ARG A 203 -10.82 -5.01 9.97
C ARG A 203 -10.67 -4.55 8.53
N GLU A 204 -10.98 -3.28 8.29
CA GLU A 204 -10.84 -2.65 6.97
C GLU A 204 -9.38 -2.26 6.70
N TYR A 205 -8.95 -2.47 5.46
CA TYR A 205 -7.66 -2.03 4.95
C TYR A 205 -7.85 -1.23 3.65
N LEU A 206 -6.91 -0.35 3.33
CA LEU A 206 -6.98 0.51 2.13
C LEU A 206 -8.24 1.39 2.11
N GLY A 207 -8.82 1.74 3.27
CA GLY A 207 -10.08 2.49 3.37
C GLY A 207 -10.01 3.91 2.81
N GLY A 208 -8.80 4.47 2.66
CA GLY A 208 -8.58 5.80 2.09
C GLY A 208 -8.55 5.86 0.56
N TRP A 209 -8.47 4.73 -0.13
CA TRP A 209 -8.29 4.64 -1.59
C TRP A 209 -9.35 3.75 -2.23
N GLY A 210 -9.73 4.02 -3.49
CA GLY A 210 -10.71 3.22 -4.23
C GLY A 210 -12.01 3.00 -3.46
N ARG A 211 -12.57 4.08 -2.88
CA ARG A 211 -13.58 4.04 -1.81
C ARG A 211 -14.94 3.46 -2.24
N SER A 212 -15.18 3.26 -3.53
CA SER A 212 -16.37 2.54 -4.02
C SER A 212 -16.32 1.03 -3.72
N VAL A 213 -15.17 0.52 -3.27
CA VAL A 213 -14.98 -0.87 -2.82
C VAL A 213 -14.38 -0.86 -1.42
N VAL A 214 -14.93 -1.70 -0.54
CA VAL A 214 -14.45 -1.94 0.82
C VAL A 214 -13.72 -3.28 0.83
N VAL A 215 -12.50 -3.31 1.35
CA VAL A 215 -11.70 -4.53 1.47
C VAL A 215 -11.19 -4.68 2.89
N GLY A 216 -11.13 -5.92 3.37
CA GLY A 216 -10.72 -6.17 4.74
C GLY A 216 -10.53 -7.64 5.02
N ARG A 217 -10.32 -7.95 6.30
CA ARG A 217 -10.27 -9.31 6.84
C ARG A 217 -11.34 -9.44 7.91
N ALA A 218 -11.96 -10.61 8.02
CA ALA A 218 -12.95 -10.91 9.05
C ALA A 218 -12.88 -12.38 9.44
N LYS A 219 -13.68 -12.77 10.45
CA LYS A 219 -13.89 -14.16 10.82
C LYS A 219 -15.36 -14.53 10.67
N LEU A 220 -15.63 -15.73 10.17
CA LEU A 220 -16.97 -16.32 10.12
C LEU A 220 -16.95 -17.65 10.86
N GLY A 221 -17.63 -17.73 12.00
CA GLY A 221 -17.54 -18.89 12.89
C GLY A 221 -16.08 -19.17 13.30
N GLY A 222 -15.27 -18.12 13.44
CA GLY A 222 -13.87 -18.19 13.80
C GLY A 222 -12.88 -18.40 12.64
N ILE A 223 -13.36 -18.69 11.43
CA ILE A 223 -12.53 -18.94 10.25
C ILE A 223 -12.12 -17.59 9.64
N PRO A 224 -10.82 -17.24 9.60
CA PRO A 224 -10.36 -15.99 8.99
C PRO A 224 -10.52 -16.02 7.47
N MET A 225 -10.91 -14.89 6.88
CA MET A 225 -11.07 -14.75 5.44
C MET A 225 -10.86 -13.31 4.95
N GLY A 226 -10.47 -13.18 3.69
CA GLY A 226 -10.50 -11.92 2.96
C GLY A 226 -11.93 -11.54 2.60
N VAL A 227 -12.24 -10.25 2.66
CA VAL A 227 -13.58 -9.70 2.42
C VAL A 227 -13.50 -8.60 1.39
N ILE A 228 -14.38 -8.67 0.39
CA ILE A 228 -14.59 -7.60 -0.59
C ILE A 228 -16.09 -7.26 -0.61
N ALA A 229 -16.43 -5.99 -0.40
CA ALA A 229 -17.80 -5.49 -0.45
C ALA A 229 -17.88 -4.19 -1.25
N VAL A 230 -19.09 -3.84 -1.67
CA VAL A 230 -19.32 -2.71 -2.58
C VAL A 230 -20.01 -1.58 -1.85
N GLU A 231 -19.45 -0.38 -1.94
CA GLU A 231 -20.10 0.83 -1.44
C GLU A 231 -21.31 1.16 -2.32
N THR A 232 -22.43 1.52 -1.69
CA THR A 232 -23.68 1.82 -2.38
C THR A 232 -23.96 3.32 -2.45
N ARG A 233 -23.35 4.10 -1.54
CA ARG A 233 -23.42 5.56 -1.55
C ARG A 233 -22.49 6.14 -2.60
N SER A 234 -22.74 7.38 -3.01
CA SER A 234 -21.76 8.13 -3.78
C SER A 234 -20.55 8.42 -2.90
N VAL A 235 -19.35 8.30 -3.45
CA VAL A 235 -18.09 8.63 -2.76
C VAL A 235 -17.34 9.70 -3.53
N ASP A 236 -16.58 10.51 -2.81
CA ASP A 236 -15.73 11.54 -3.41
C ASP A 236 -14.29 11.03 -3.49
N ARG A 237 -13.74 11.08 -4.70
CA ARG A 237 -12.30 10.97 -4.95
C ARG A 237 -11.70 12.37 -4.96
N ARG A 238 -10.74 12.62 -4.08
CA ARG A 238 -10.01 13.89 -3.99
C ARG A 238 -8.65 13.74 -4.64
N VAL A 239 -8.36 14.56 -5.64
CA VAL A 239 -7.05 14.67 -6.27
C VAL A 239 -6.41 15.96 -5.76
N PRO A 240 -5.27 15.90 -5.02
CA PRO A 240 -4.63 17.08 -4.47
C PRO A 240 -4.07 17.97 -5.59
N ALA A 241 -3.97 19.27 -5.31
CA ALA A 241 -3.26 20.19 -6.20
C ALA A 241 -1.77 19.83 -6.25
N ASP A 242 -1.16 20.00 -7.42
CA ASP A 242 0.29 19.84 -7.61
C ASP A 242 1.00 21.16 -7.26
N PRO A 243 1.81 21.21 -6.18
CA PRO A 243 2.56 22.41 -5.80
C PRO A 243 3.53 22.89 -6.89
N ALA A 244 4.01 22.00 -7.75
CA ALA A 244 4.92 22.36 -8.85
C ALA A 244 4.19 23.07 -10.00
N ASN A 245 2.86 22.98 -10.07
CA ASN A 245 2.04 23.67 -11.07
C ASN A 245 1.15 24.73 -10.40
N PRO A 246 1.49 26.03 -10.51
CA PRO A 246 0.70 27.12 -9.89
C PRO A 246 -0.76 27.20 -10.35
N ALA A 247 -1.11 26.65 -11.50
CA ALA A 247 -2.48 26.60 -12.01
C ALA A 247 -3.28 25.41 -11.47
N SER A 248 -2.61 24.41 -10.87
CA SER A 248 -3.25 23.22 -10.31
C SER A 248 -4.14 23.57 -9.12
N ARG A 249 -5.26 22.86 -8.98
CA ARG A 249 -6.24 23.00 -7.91
C ARG A 249 -6.66 21.61 -7.46
N GLU A 250 -7.16 21.52 -6.22
CA GLU A 250 -7.79 20.28 -5.76
C GLU A 250 -9.01 20.00 -6.65
N VAL A 251 -9.15 18.74 -7.08
CA VAL A 251 -10.31 18.28 -7.83
C VAL A 251 -11.03 17.26 -6.97
N VAL A 252 -12.34 17.46 -6.79
CA VAL A 252 -13.23 16.51 -6.12
C VAL A 252 -14.12 15.88 -7.18
N GLU A 253 -13.95 14.58 -7.38
CA GLU A 253 -14.66 13.81 -8.38
C GLU A 253 -15.67 12.88 -7.69
N PRO A 254 -16.98 13.04 -7.94
CA PRO A 254 -17.95 12.07 -7.44
C PRO A 254 -17.82 10.76 -8.21
N GLN A 255 -17.86 9.66 -7.47
CA GLN A 255 -17.89 8.29 -7.95
C GLN A 255 -19.18 7.64 -7.47
N ALA A 256 -19.98 7.13 -8.41
CA ALA A 256 -21.22 6.44 -8.09
C ALA A 256 -20.93 5.14 -7.32
N GLY A 257 -21.78 4.85 -6.32
CA GLY A 257 -21.77 3.54 -5.68
C GLY A 257 -22.11 2.43 -6.69
N GLN A 258 -21.75 1.19 -6.35
CA GLN A 258 -21.99 0.00 -7.19
C GLN A 258 -21.27 0.02 -8.56
N VAL A 259 -20.22 0.82 -8.72
CA VAL A 259 -19.46 0.92 -9.98
C VAL A 259 -17.97 0.74 -9.73
N TRP A 260 -17.31 -0.03 -10.60
CA TRP A 260 -15.85 -0.07 -10.67
C TRP A 260 -15.30 1.09 -11.50
N PHE A 261 -14.38 1.83 -10.89
CA PHE A 261 -13.53 2.86 -11.48
C PHE A 261 -12.09 2.32 -11.57
N PRO A 262 -11.15 3.00 -12.26
CA PRO A 262 -9.76 2.55 -12.32
C PRO A 262 -9.15 2.21 -10.96
N ASP A 263 -9.35 3.08 -9.96
CA ASP A 263 -8.83 2.93 -8.61
C ASP A 263 -9.45 1.73 -7.86
N SER A 264 -10.77 1.60 -7.87
CA SER A 264 -11.49 0.52 -7.19
C SER A 264 -11.31 -0.83 -7.89
N ALA A 265 -11.18 -0.86 -9.23
CA ALA A 265 -10.82 -2.07 -9.95
C ALA A 265 -9.40 -2.52 -9.57
N PHE A 266 -8.44 -1.59 -9.54
CA PHE A 266 -7.07 -1.90 -9.13
C PHE A 266 -7.00 -2.33 -7.66
N LYS A 267 -7.75 -1.68 -6.77
CA LYS A 267 -7.89 -2.06 -5.36
C LYS A 267 -8.45 -3.47 -5.20
N THR A 268 -9.48 -3.82 -5.97
CA THR A 268 -10.08 -5.16 -5.95
C THR A 268 -9.06 -6.23 -6.34
N ALA A 269 -8.35 -6.03 -7.46
CA ALA A 269 -7.31 -6.95 -7.91
C ALA A 269 -6.12 -7.03 -6.94
N THR A 270 -5.77 -5.92 -6.29
CA THR A 270 -4.72 -5.88 -5.27
C THR A 270 -5.13 -6.68 -4.03
N ALA A 271 -6.35 -6.48 -3.53
CA ALA A 271 -6.86 -7.22 -2.37
C ALA A 271 -6.91 -8.73 -2.63
N LEU A 272 -7.38 -9.16 -3.81
CA LEU A 272 -7.37 -10.57 -4.19
C LEU A 272 -5.97 -11.17 -4.17
N ARG A 273 -4.98 -10.48 -4.75
CA ARG A 273 -3.58 -10.94 -4.71
C ARG A 273 -3.03 -11.00 -3.29
N ASP A 274 -3.30 -10.00 -2.47
CA ASP A 274 -2.84 -9.95 -1.08
C ASP A 274 -3.48 -11.04 -0.20
N PHE A 275 -4.76 -11.37 -0.42
CA PHE A 275 -5.41 -12.48 0.31
C PHE A 275 -4.89 -13.85 -0.14
N ASN A 276 -4.58 -14.00 -1.43
CA ASN A 276 -4.07 -15.25 -2.00
C ASN A 276 -2.61 -15.52 -1.60
N ARG A 277 -1.74 -14.52 -1.70
CA ARG A 277 -0.28 -14.69 -1.60
C ARG A 277 0.20 -14.43 -0.18
N GLY A 278 0.75 -15.43 0.50
CA GLY A 278 1.31 -15.28 1.86
C GLY A 278 0.27 -15.19 2.97
N GLU A 279 -0.99 -14.84 2.67
CA GLU A 279 -2.10 -14.94 3.62
C GLU A 279 -2.88 -16.26 3.48
N ASN A 280 -2.89 -16.88 2.28
CA ASN A 280 -3.60 -18.13 1.98
C ASN A 280 -5.04 -18.15 2.53
N LEU A 281 -5.73 -17.01 2.43
CA LEU A 281 -7.06 -16.84 2.98
C LEU A 281 -8.11 -17.31 1.97
N PRO A 282 -9.21 -17.93 2.41
CA PRO A 282 -10.42 -17.93 1.60
C PRO A 282 -10.92 -16.49 1.41
N VAL A 283 -11.63 -16.22 0.32
CA VAL A 283 -12.23 -14.90 0.05
C VAL A 283 -13.75 -14.99 -0.04
N MET A 284 -14.42 -14.00 0.56
CA MET A 284 -15.85 -13.76 0.36
C MET A 284 -16.08 -12.41 -0.32
N ILE A 285 -16.74 -12.46 -1.48
CA ILE A 285 -17.09 -11.28 -2.28
C ILE A 285 -18.60 -11.04 -2.19
N PHE A 286 -18.99 -9.98 -1.48
CA PHE A 286 -20.38 -9.48 -1.44
C PHE A 286 -20.67 -8.66 -2.70
N ALA A 287 -20.81 -9.37 -3.83
CA ALA A 287 -20.92 -8.76 -5.14
C ALA A 287 -22.21 -7.92 -5.27
N ASN A 288 -22.05 -6.65 -5.62
CA ASN A 288 -23.15 -5.70 -5.81
C ASN A 288 -22.78 -4.57 -6.79
N TRP A 289 -22.08 -4.93 -7.88
CA TRP A 289 -21.71 -4.00 -8.95
C TRP A 289 -22.73 -4.01 -10.07
N ARG A 290 -23.03 -2.84 -10.63
CA ARG A 290 -23.78 -2.67 -11.89
C ARG A 290 -22.89 -2.87 -13.12
N GLY A 291 -21.58 -2.63 -12.94
CA GLY A 291 -20.58 -2.76 -14.00
C GLY A 291 -19.36 -1.85 -13.76
N PHE A 292 -18.56 -1.71 -14.80
CA PHE A 292 -17.43 -0.78 -14.86
C PHE A 292 -17.88 0.59 -15.40
N SER A 293 -17.21 1.66 -14.96
CA SER A 293 -17.39 2.97 -15.56
C SER A 293 -16.86 2.98 -16.99
N GLY A 294 -17.74 3.24 -17.96
CA GLY A 294 -17.42 3.28 -19.39
C GLY A 294 -17.22 4.69 -19.95
N GLY A 295 -17.17 5.73 -19.10
CA GLY A 295 -16.98 7.10 -19.54
C GLY A 295 -15.58 7.37 -20.09
N THR A 296 -15.44 8.32 -21.02
CA THR A 296 -14.15 8.64 -21.68
C THR A 296 -13.00 8.84 -20.71
N ARG A 297 -13.24 9.54 -19.59
CA ARG A 297 -12.23 9.78 -18.55
C ARG A 297 -11.71 8.47 -17.94
N ASP A 298 -12.61 7.56 -17.60
CA ASP A 298 -12.25 6.33 -16.87
C ASP A 298 -11.68 5.27 -17.82
N MET A 299 -12.14 5.27 -19.09
CA MET A 299 -11.50 4.53 -20.18
C MET A 299 -10.07 5.02 -20.43
N TYR A 300 -9.85 6.34 -20.45
CA TYR A 300 -8.50 6.94 -20.53
C TYR A 300 -7.66 6.62 -19.28
N GLY A 301 -8.30 6.60 -18.11
CA GLY A 301 -7.72 6.14 -16.84
C GLY A 301 -7.46 4.63 -16.77
N GLU A 302 -7.49 3.93 -17.91
CA GLU A 302 -7.09 2.53 -18.05
C GLU A 302 -7.95 1.53 -17.27
N VAL A 303 -9.23 1.86 -16.99
CA VAL A 303 -10.15 0.96 -16.26
C VAL A 303 -10.19 -0.45 -16.84
N LEU A 304 -10.05 -0.59 -18.17
CA LEU A 304 -10.05 -1.89 -18.85
C LEU A 304 -8.85 -2.75 -18.44
N LYS A 305 -7.67 -2.17 -18.24
CA LYS A 305 -6.48 -2.90 -17.78
C LYS A 305 -6.68 -3.39 -16.35
N PHE A 306 -7.18 -2.53 -15.47
CA PHE A 306 -7.42 -2.89 -14.07
C PHE A 306 -8.57 -3.88 -13.90
N GLY A 307 -9.59 -3.83 -14.77
CA GLY A 307 -10.65 -4.83 -14.83
C GLY A 307 -10.11 -6.22 -15.23
N ALA A 308 -9.20 -6.29 -16.20
CA ALA A 308 -8.54 -7.55 -16.58
C ALA A 308 -7.72 -8.14 -15.42
N GLN A 309 -7.05 -7.31 -14.62
CA GLN A 309 -6.29 -7.80 -13.46
C GLN A 309 -7.16 -8.47 -12.39
N ILE A 310 -8.45 -8.13 -12.29
CA ILE A 310 -9.38 -8.85 -11.41
C ILE A 310 -9.55 -10.29 -11.89
N VAL A 311 -9.67 -10.49 -13.21
CA VAL A 311 -9.77 -11.82 -13.83
C VAL A 311 -8.50 -12.61 -13.55
N ASP A 312 -7.32 -12.03 -13.80
CA ASP A 312 -6.04 -12.69 -13.54
C ASP A 312 -5.91 -13.11 -12.06
N ALA A 313 -6.24 -12.21 -11.14
CA ALA A 313 -6.16 -12.49 -9.71
C ALA A 313 -7.14 -13.59 -9.24
N LEU A 314 -8.32 -13.69 -9.85
CA LEU A 314 -9.28 -14.77 -9.58
C LEU A 314 -8.82 -16.11 -10.18
N VAL A 315 -8.22 -16.10 -11.36
CA VAL A 315 -7.67 -17.30 -12.01
C VAL A 315 -6.49 -17.87 -11.21
N GLU A 316 -5.66 -17.00 -10.64
CA GLU A 316 -4.53 -17.40 -9.80
C GLU A 316 -4.92 -17.81 -8.36
N TYR A 317 -6.17 -17.58 -7.95
CA TYR A 317 -6.62 -17.81 -6.58
C TYR A 317 -6.59 -19.30 -6.21
N ARG A 318 -6.07 -19.64 -5.03
CA ARG A 318 -5.92 -21.01 -4.55
C ARG A 318 -6.52 -21.21 -3.17
#